data_AF-A0A973BF06-F1
#
_entry.id   AF-A0A973BF06-F1
#
_cell.length_a   1.000
_cell.length_b   1.000
_cell.length_c   1.000
_cell.angle_alpha   90.00
_cell.angle_beta   90.00
_cell.angle_gamma   90.00
#
_symmetry.space_group_name_H-M   'P 1'
#
loop_
_entity.id
_entity.type
_entity.pdbx_description
1 polymer ?
#
loop_
_entity_poly.entity_id
_entity_poly.type
_entity_poly.pdbx_seq_one_letter_code
_entity_poly.pdbx_strand_id
1 'polypeptide(L)'
;DDMKRTPSGDALNQFMMSMGESNPMALLGGIFIIEGTGQKIIPTLLPFLKDTFGTELKVYKFLEYHGESDQNHLMRWANAVDLALAYSPNMASEIVECAKKVAMLYSMQWTDISQSLERE
;
A
#
# COMPACT_ATOMS: atom_id res chain seq x y z
N ASP A 1 14.12 0.45 20.61
CA ASP A 1 14.80 1.37 19.67
C ASP A 1 15.44 0.72 18.45
N ASP A 2 15.35 -0.60 18.25
CA ASP A 2 15.95 -1.27 17.08
C ASP A 2 14.95 -1.62 15.95
N MET A 3 13.92 -0.78 15.73
CA MET A 3 12.96 -0.99 14.64
C MET A 3 13.60 -0.65 13.29
N LYS A 4 14.30 -1.61 12.69
CA LYS A 4 14.87 -1.50 11.35
C LYS A 4 13.88 -2.01 10.31
N ARG A 5 13.83 -1.36 9.14
CA ARG A 5 13.05 -1.88 8.01
C ARG A 5 13.67 -3.19 7.52
N THR A 6 12.83 -4.08 7.02
CA THR A 6 13.30 -5.23 6.25
C THR A 6 13.95 -4.74 4.95
N PRO A 7 14.86 -5.51 4.33
CA PRO A 7 15.41 -5.16 3.02
C PRO A 7 14.33 -4.86 1.97
N SER A 8 13.25 -5.66 1.94
CA SER A 8 12.07 -5.40 1.10
C SER A 8 11.30 -4.12 1.48
N GLY A 9 11.27 -3.75 2.76
CA GLY A 9 10.72 -2.48 3.24
C GLY A 9 11.53 -1.29 2.74
N ASP A 10 12.85 -1.35 2.80
CA ASP A 10 13.74 -0.33 2.24
C ASP A 10 13.65 -0.26 0.71
N ALA A 11 13.53 -1.41 0.03
CA ALA A 11 13.34 -1.46 -1.41
C ALA A 11 12.05 -0.76 -1.86
N LEU A 12 10.94 -0.99 -1.17
CA LEU A 12 9.69 -0.26 -1.44
C LEU A 12 9.86 1.24 -1.22
N ASN A 13 10.46 1.64 -0.09
CA ASN A 13 10.64 3.05 0.23
C ASN A 13 11.49 3.77 -0.84
N GLN A 14 12.62 3.18 -1.25
CA GLN A 14 13.49 3.75 -2.28
C GLN A 14 12.80 3.80 -3.64
N PHE A 15 12.07 2.75 -4.01
CA PHE A 15 11.29 2.73 -5.25
C PHE A 15 10.26 3.87 -5.29
N MET A 16 9.51 4.06 -4.22
CA MET A 16 8.49 5.12 -4.14
C MET A 16 9.11 6.52 -4.21
N MET A 17 10.22 6.77 -3.51
CA MET A 17 10.95 8.04 -3.57
C MET A 17 11.47 8.33 -4.98
N SER A 18 12.13 7.35 -5.61
CA SER A 18 12.68 7.49 -6.96
C SER A 18 11.58 7.74 -8.01
N MET A 19 10.45 7.06 -7.91
CA MET A 19 9.30 7.29 -8.77
C MET A 19 8.67 8.66 -8.53
N GLY A 20 8.65 9.16 -7.29
CA GLY A 20 8.15 10.49 -6.98
C GLY A 20 8.93 11.60 -7.69
N GLU A 21 10.24 11.41 -7.88
CA GLU A 21 11.10 12.35 -8.61
C GLU A 21 11.01 12.17 -10.13
N SER A 22 11.02 10.92 -10.60
CA SER A 22 11.18 10.62 -12.03
C SER A 22 9.87 10.50 -12.80
N ASN A 23 8.81 9.98 -12.18
CA ASN A 23 7.51 9.79 -12.80
C ASN A 23 6.39 9.73 -11.73
N PRO A 24 6.02 10.89 -11.15
CA PRO A 24 5.03 10.96 -10.08
C PRO A 24 3.62 10.56 -10.52
N MET A 25 3.30 10.65 -11.82
CA MET A 25 1.97 10.26 -12.32
C MET A 25 1.81 8.74 -12.31
N ALA A 26 2.85 7.98 -12.64
CA ALA A 26 2.83 6.53 -12.56
C ALA A 26 2.59 6.02 -11.12
N LEU A 27 2.95 6.80 -10.08
CA LEU A 27 2.68 6.44 -8.68
C LEU A 27 1.20 6.29 -8.35
N LEU A 28 0.27 6.78 -9.18
CA LEU A 28 -1.15 6.45 -9.05
C LEU A 28 -1.37 4.93 -9.02
N GLY A 29 -0.54 4.15 -9.72
CA GLY A 29 -0.57 2.69 -9.65
C GLY A 29 -0.13 2.13 -8.31
N GLY A 30 0.92 2.72 -7.72
CA GLY A 30 1.37 2.37 -6.38
C GLY A 30 0.32 2.68 -5.31
N ILE A 31 -0.30 3.86 -5.40
CA ILE A 31 -1.40 4.27 -4.50
C ILE A 31 -2.57 3.29 -4.60
N PHE A 32 -2.93 2.84 -5.80
CA PHE A 32 -3.98 1.85 -5.98
C PHE A 32 -3.71 0.54 -5.22
N ILE A 33 -2.46 0.06 -5.25
CA ILE A 33 -2.09 -1.12 -4.46
C ILE A 33 -2.19 -0.83 -2.97
N ILE A 34 -1.62 0.27 -2.49
CA ILE A 34 -1.57 0.60 -1.06
C ILE A 34 -2.98 0.80 -0.48
N GLU A 35 -3.72 1.77 -1.03
CA GLU A 35 -5.05 2.14 -0.52
C GLU A 35 -6.11 1.09 -0.90
N GLY A 36 -6.04 0.54 -2.12
CA GLY A 36 -7.02 -0.43 -2.60
C GLY A 36 -6.92 -1.80 -1.92
N THR A 37 -5.74 -2.24 -1.51
CA THR A 37 -5.60 -3.46 -0.70
C THR A 37 -6.02 -3.22 0.75
N GLY A 38 -5.67 -2.07 1.33
CA GLY A 38 -6.15 -1.63 2.64
C GLY A 38 -7.68 -1.66 2.73
N GLN A 39 -8.33 -0.99 1.78
CA GLN A 39 -9.79 -0.89 1.71
C GLN A 39 -10.47 -2.27 1.67
N LYS A 40 -9.87 -3.24 0.97
CA LYS A 40 -10.42 -4.58 0.82
C LYS A 40 -10.17 -5.48 2.02
N ILE A 41 -8.98 -5.43 2.61
CA ILE A 41 -8.54 -6.37 3.65
C ILE A 41 -9.01 -5.92 5.02
N ILE A 42 -8.84 -4.63 5.35
CA ILE A 42 -9.03 -4.11 6.70
C ILE A 42 -10.44 -4.32 7.26
N PRO A 43 -11.54 -4.07 6.51
CA PRO A 43 -12.89 -4.26 7.05
C PRO A 43 -13.16 -5.70 7.51
N THR A 44 -12.51 -6.67 6.87
CA THR A 44 -12.63 -8.08 7.23
C THR A 44 -11.64 -8.46 8.32
N LEU A 45 -10.38 -8.03 8.22
CA LEU A 45 -9.29 -8.44 9.12
C LEU A 45 -9.40 -7.80 10.52
N LEU A 46 -9.79 -6.52 10.60
CA LEU A 46 -9.77 -5.76 11.85
C LEU A 46 -10.67 -6.36 12.94
N PRO A 47 -11.91 -6.81 12.66
CA PRO A 47 -12.72 -7.52 13.65
C PRO A 47 -12.02 -8.76 14.22
N PHE A 48 -11.41 -9.60 13.38
CA PHE A 48 -10.68 -10.80 13.85
C PHE A 48 -9.50 -10.46 14.76
N LEU A 49 -8.75 -9.40 14.44
CA LEU A 49 -7.64 -8.95 15.27
C LEU A 49 -8.12 -8.46 16.65
N LYS A 50 -9.24 -7.73 16.69
CA LYS A 50 -9.84 -7.26 17.95
C LYS A 50 -10.39 -8.40 18.80
N ASP A 51 -11.02 -9.39 18.17
CA ASP A 51 -11.53 -10.58 18.87
C ASP A 51 -10.41 -11.43 19.45
N THR A 52 -9.27 -11.53 18.75
CA THR A 52 -8.13 -12.35 19.17
C THR A 52 -7.30 -11.69 20.26
N PHE A 53 -7.07 -10.38 20.17
CA PHE A 53 -6.10 -9.67 21.02
C PHE A 53 -6.70 -8.60 21.95
N GLY A 54 -8.02 -8.36 21.87
CA GLY A 54 -8.78 -7.44 22.72
C GLY A 54 -8.96 -6.04 22.12
N THR A 55 -10.13 -5.43 22.30
CA THR A 55 -10.59 -4.23 21.59
C THR A 55 -9.97 -2.90 22.03
N GLU A 56 -9.41 -2.81 23.23
CA GLU A 56 -8.95 -1.54 23.82
C GLU A 56 -7.50 -1.16 23.44
N LEU A 57 -6.84 -1.98 22.64
CA LEU A 57 -5.47 -1.72 22.23
C LEU A 57 -5.40 -0.53 21.26
N LYS A 58 -4.62 0.49 21.63
CA LYS A 58 -4.34 1.65 20.75
C LYS A 58 -3.59 1.28 19.46
N VAL A 59 -3.18 0.02 19.31
CA VAL A 59 -2.43 -0.50 18.16
C VAL A 59 -3.28 -0.55 16.88
N TYR A 60 -4.62 -0.56 16.99
CA TYR A 60 -5.50 -0.63 15.82
C TYR A 60 -5.78 0.69 15.14
N LYS A 61 -5.41 1.83 15.75
CA LYS A 61 -5.75 3.16 15.24
C LYS A 61 -5.36 3.38 13.79
N PHE A 62 -4.21 2.84 13.39
CA PHE A 62 -3.75 2.90 12.01
C PHE A 62 -4.71 2.16 11.05
N LEU A 63 -5.11 0.94 11.41
CA LEU A 63 -6.03 0.13 10.60
C LEU A 63 -7.42 0.74 10.58
N GLU A 64 -7.93 1.22 11.72
CA GLU A 64 -9.23 1.90 11.83
C GLU A 64 -9.30 3.13 10.91
N TYR A 65 -8.26 3.97 10.97
CA TYR A 65 -8.18 5.17 10.15
C TYR A 65 -8.22 4.85 8.65
N HIS A 66 -7.47 3.84 8.20
CA HIS A 66 -7.47 3.43 6.80
C HIS A 66 -8.82 2.84 6.40
N GLY A 67 -9.37 1.88 7.16
CA GLY A 67 -10.64 1.23 6.80
C GLY A 67 -11.81 2.21 6.59
N GLU A 68 -11.91 3.27 7.38
CA GLU A 68 -12.96 4.29 7.25
C GLU A 68 -12.68 5.34 6.16
N SER A 69 -11.41 5.71 5.95
CA SER A 69 -11.03 6.81 5.05
C SER A 69 -10.88 6.38 3.59
N ASP A 70 -10.62 5.09 3.33
CA ASP A 70 -10.19 4.60 2.02
C ASP A 70 -11.22 4.81 0.90
N GLN A 71 -12.53 4.81 1.18
CA GLN A 71 -13.55 5.05 0.15
C GLN A 71 -13.45 6.45 -0.47
N ASN A 72 -13.23 7.46 0.37
CA ASN A 72 -13.02 8.83 -0.10
C ASN A 72 -11.68 8.99 -0.83
N HIS A 73 -10.65 8.25 -0.38
CA HIS A 73 -9.35 8.23 -1.05
C HIS A 73 -9.45 7.60 -2.44
N LEU A 74 -10.16 6.48 -2.60
CA LEU A 74 -10.34 5.82 -3.89
C LEU A 74 -11.12 6.68 -4.88
N MET A 75 -12.10 7.46 -4.42
CA MET A 75 -12.81 8.41 -5.29
C MET A 75 -11.88 9.53 -5.78
N ARG A 76 -11.07 10.10 -4.88
CA ARG A 76 -10.08 11.13 -5.26
C ARG A 76 -9.01 10.57 -6.19
N TRP A 77 -8.58 9.34 -5.94
CA TRP A 77 -7.66 8.62 -6.79
C TRP A 77 -8.22 8.39 -8.19
N ALA A 78 -9.48 7.94 -8.31
CA ALA A 78 -10.13 7.72 -9.60
C ALA A 78 -10.17 9.02 -10.43
N ASN A 79 -10.55 10.13 -9.80
CA ASN A 79 -10.50 11.44 -10.44
C ASN A 79 -9.08 11.84 -10.89
N ALA A 80 -8.06 11.53 -10.09
CA ALA A 80 -6.67 11.80 -10.45
C ALA A 80 -6.20 10.94 -11.65
N VAL A 81 -6.66 9.69 -11.75
CA VAL A 81 -6.42 8.83 -12.91
C VAL A 81 -7.08 9.41 -14.16
N ASP A 82 -8.34 9.86 -14.07
CA ASP A 82 -9.03 10.47 -15.21
C ASP A 82 -8.26 11.70 -15.74
N LEU A 83 -7.78 12.56 -14.83
CA LEU A 83 -6.95 13.71 -15.18
C LEU A 83 -5.62 13.30 -15.83
N ALA A 84 -4.98 12.24 -15.30
CA ALA A 84 -3.73 11.71 -15.85
C ALA A 84 -3.89 11.19 -17.28
N LEU A 85 -4.98 10.46 -17.54
CA LEU A 85 -5.30 9.90 -18.85
C LEU A 85 -5.72 10.97 -19.86
N ALA A 86 -6.42 12.01 -19.41
CA ALA A 86 -6.73 13.17 -20.23
C ALA A 86 -5.46 13.94 -20.66
N TYR A 87 -4.45 13.99 -19.78
CA TYR A 87 -3.15 14.59 -20.11
C TYR A 87 -2.32 13.72 -21.08
N SER A 88 -2.26 12.41 -20.84
CA SER A 88 -1.53 11.47 -21.69
C SER A 88 -2.15 10.08 -21.63
N PRO A 89 -2.75 9.57 -22.73
CA PRO A 89 -3.31 8.23 -22.75
C PRO A 89 -2.29 7.12 -22.48
N ASN A 90 -1.01 7.34 -22.83
CA ASN A 90 0.08 6.41 -22.54
C ASN A 90 0.31 6.23 -21.03
N MET A 91 -0.17 7.15 -20.19
CA MET A 91 -0.06 7.06 -18.74
C MET A 91 -0.74 5.81 -18.17
N ALA A 92 -1.74 5.24 -18.87
CA ALA A 92 -2.41 4.03 -18.43
C ALA A 92 -1.43 2.85 -18.24
N SER A 93 -0.51 2.65 -19.19
CA SER A 93 0.46 1.55 -19.11
C SER A 93 1.47 1.80 -18.00
N GLU A 94 1.93 3.04 -17.82
CA GLU A 94 2.88 3.41 -16.77
C GLU A 94 2.29 3.23 -15.36
N ILE A 95 1.03 3.62 -15.16
CA ILE A 95 0.27 3.40 -13.93
C ILE A 95 0.16 1.89 -13.64
N VAL A 96 -0.23 1.09 -14.63
CA VAL A 96 -0.36 -0.37 -14.45
C VAL A 96 0.99 -1.02 -14.14
N GLU A 97 2.06 -0.62 -14.83
CA GLU A 97 3.40 -1.16 -14.56
C GLU A 97 3.92 -0.75 -13.18
N CYS A 98 3.64 0.47 -12.73
CA CYS A 98 3.96 0.89 -11.36
C CYS A 98 3.18 0.05 -10.33
N ALA A 99 1.88 -0.17 -10.54
CA ALA A 99 1.06 -1.01 -9.66
C ALA A 99 1.62 -2.43 -9.54
N LYS A 100 2.00 -3.06 -10.66
CA LYS A 100 2.63 -4.39 -10.64
C LYS A 100 3.91 -4.41 -9.82
N LYS A 101 4.79 -3.42 -9.99
CA LYS A 101 6.05 -3.32 -9.23
C LYS A 101 5.79 -3.16 -7.73
N VAL A 102 4.84 -2.31 -7.33
CA VAL A 102 4.48 -2.15 -5.91
C VAL A 102 3.89 -3.44 -5.33
N ALA A 103 3.03 -4.13 -6.07
CA ALA A 103 2.48 -5.42 -5.65
C ALA A 103 3.58 -6.49 -5.47
N MET A 104 4.57 -6.53 -6.36
CA MET A 104 5.72 -7.43 -6.23
C MET A 104 6.54 -7.11 -4.97
N LEU A 105 6.78 -5.82 -4.69
CA LEU A 105 7.50 -5.39 -3.49
C LEU A 105 6.74 -5.72 -2.20
N TYR A 106 5.41 -5.61 -2.20
CA TYR A 106 4.56 -6.09 -1.11
C TYR A 106 4.70 -7.61 -0.89
N SER A 107 4.68 -8.39 -1.98
CA SER A 107 4.89 -9.83 -1.90
C SER A 107 6.26 -10.19 -1.33
N MET A 108 7.31 -9.43 -1.66
CA MET A 108 8.64 -9.62 -1.09
C MET A 108 8.67 -9.33 0.42
N GLN A 109 7.94 -8.31 0.89
CA GLN A 109 7.81 -8.04 2.33
C GLN A 109 7.18 -9.21 3.07
N TRP A 110 6.16 -9.84 2.49
CA TRP A 110 5.55 -11.03 3.07
C TRP A 110 6.54 -12.20 3.19
N THR A 111 7.35 -12.42 2.16
CA THR A 111 8.40 -13.44 2.16
C THR A 111 9.45 -13.17 3.24
N ASP A 112 9.94 -11.93 3.34
CA ASP A 112 10.95 -11.55 4.34
C ASP A 112 10.44 -11.79 5.77
N ILE A 113 9.20 -11.38 6.06
CA ILE A 113 8.56 -11.58 7.37
C ILE A 113 8.39 -13.08 7.65
N SER A 114 7.88 -13.85 6.70
CA SER A 114 7.67 -15.29 6.86
C SER A 114 8.99 -16.01 7.18
N GLN A 115 10.05 -15.69 6.44
CA GLN A 115 11.39 -16.25 6.70
C GLN A 115 12.00 -15.78 8.02
N SER A 116 11.70 -14.57 8.50
CA SER A 116 12.16 -14.15 9.83
C SER A 116 11.50 -14.96 10.94
N LEU A 117 10.21 -15.29 10.81
CA LEU A 117 9.48 -16.09 11.79
C LEU A 117 9.94 -17.54 11.83
N GLU A 118 10.37 -18.11 10.69
CA GLU A 118 10.92 -19.49 10.64
C GLU A 118 12.32 -19.62 11.27
N ARG A 119 13.02 -18.51 11.49
CA ARG A 119 14.39 -18.49 12.05
C ARG A 119 14.42 -18.31 13.58
N GLU A 120 13.27 -18.03 14.20
CA GLU A 120 13.08 -17.93 15.66
C GLU A 120 12.53 -19.24 16.24
#